data_AF-W1XMA2-F1
#
_entry.id   AF-W1XMA2-F1
#
_cell.length_a   1.000
_cell.length_b   1.000
_cell.length_c   1.000
_cell.angle_alpha   90.00
_cell.angle_beta   90.00
_cell.angle_gamma   90.00
#
_symmetry.space_group_name_H-M   'P 1'
#
loop_
_entity.id
_entity.type
_entity.pdbx_description
1 polymer ?
#
loop_
_entity_poly.entity_id
_entity_poly.type
_entity_poly.pdbx_seq_one_letter_code
_entity_poly.pdbx_strand_id
1 'polypeptide(L)' 'MLPKAARIPHAMTLHGDTRIDNYCWLRDDTRSQPEVLDYLQQENSYGHRVMASQQALQDR' A
#
# COMPACT_ATOMS: atom_id res chain seq x y z
N MET A 1 1.01 6.91 -13.72
CA MET A 1 -0.29 6.44 -13.17
C MET A 1 -0.10 6.15 -11.70
N LEU A 2 -1.05 6.61 -10.86
CA LEU A 2 -1.09 6.29 -9.42
C LEU A 2 -1.47 4.80 -9.25
N PRO A 3 -0.71 4.01 -8.47
CA PRO A 3 -1.08 2.63 -8.15
C PRO A 3 -2.44 2.58 -7.44
N LYS A 4 -3.16 1.47 -7.64
CA LYS A 4 -4.47 1.26 -7.00
C LYS A 4 -4.48 -0.11 -6.34
N ALA A 5 -4.55 -0.12 -5.02
CA ALA A 5 -4.69 -1.35 -4.26
C ALA A 5 -5.96 -2.10 -4.68
N ALA A 6 -5.87 -3.43 -4.77
CA ALA A 6 -7.04 -4.28 -4.88
C ALA A 6 -7.95 -4.08 -3.66
N ARG A 7 -9.26 -4.06 -3.89
CA ARG A 7 -10.26 -4.04 -2.82
C ARG A 7 -10.69 -5.46 -2.54
N ILE A 8 -10.26 -6.00 -1.41
CA ILE A 8 -10.60 -7.35 -0.94
C ILE A 8 -11.37 -7.18 0.38
N PRO A 9 -12.71 -7.30 0.39
CA PRO A 9 -13.50 -7.08 1.58
C PRO A 9 -13.12 -8.03 2.72
N HIS A 10 -12.68 -7.48 3.85
CA HIS A 10 -12.46 -8.21 5.08
C HIS A 10 -13.38 -7.65 6.17
N ALA A 11 -14.28 -8.47 6.69
CA ALA A 11 -15.21 -8.06 7.75
C ALA A 11 -14.58 -8.28 9.13
N MET A 12 -14.68 -7.26 9.99
CA MET A 12 -14.26 -7.32 11.39
C MET A 12 -15.40 -6.85 12.28
N THR A 13 -15.73 -7.64 13.30
CA THR A 13 -16.76 -7.30 14.28
C THR A 13 -16.12 -7.02 15.63
N LEU A 14 -16.43 -5.87 16.22
CA LEU A 14 -15.96 -5.48 17.55
C LEU A 14 -17.07 -4.72 18.28
N HIS A 15 -17.33 -5.08 19.53
CA HIS A 15 -18.39 -4.48 20.37
C HIS A 15 -19.80 -4.49 19.75
N GLY A 16 -20.09 -5.49 18.91
CA GLY A 16 -21.39 -5.61 18.22
C GLY A 16 -21.45 -4.89 16.88
N ASP A 17 -20.43 -4.11 16.52
CA ASP A 17 -20.37 -3.39 15.24
C ASP A 17 -19.47 -4.10 14.24
N THR A 18 -19.99 -4.30 13.02
CA THR A 18 -19.24 -4.88 11.90
C THR A 18 -18.76 -3.79 10.95
N ARG A 19 -17.47 -3.78 10.67
CA ARG A 19 -16.82 -2.90 9.69
C ARG A 19 -16.18 -3.74 8.59
N ILE A 20 -16.15 -3.21 7.38
CA ILE A 20 -15.47 -3.82 6.24
C ILE A 20 -14.20 -3.02 5.96
N ASP A 21 -13.05 -3.66 6.14
CA ASP A 21 -11.76 -3.17 5.67
C ASP A 21 -11.44 -3.82 4.33
N ASN A 22 -11.40 -3.04 3.25
CA ASN A 22 -11.09 -3.54 1.91
C ASN A 22 -9.58 -3.78 1.68
N TYR A 23 -8.74 -3.38 2.62
CA TYR A 23 -7.28 -3.33 2.46
C TYR A 23 -6.53 -4.07 3.58
N CYS A 24 -7.24 -4.83 4.40
CA CYS A 24 -6.62 -5.64 5.46
C CYS A 24 -5.55 -6.61 4.91
N TRP A 25 -5.66 -7.02 3.64
CA TRP A 25 -4.70 -7.89 2.94
C TRP A 25 -3.30 -7.27 2.77
N LEU A 26 -3.16 -5.94 2.85
CA LEU A 26 -1.86 -5.27 2.82
C LEU A 26 -1.04 -5.53 4.09
N ARG A 27 -1.68 -5.95 5.17
CA ARG A 27 -0.98 -6.34 6.39
C ARG A 27 -0.48 -7.78 6.23
N ASP A 28 0.84 -7.91 6.09
CA ASP A 28 1.53 -9.19 6.11
C ASP A 28 2.59 -9.23 7.23
N ASP A 29 2.33 -9.99 8.28
CA ASP A 29 3.21 -10.06 9.45
C ASP A 29 4.56 -10.76 9.11
N THR A 30 4.59 -11.65 8.10
CA THR A 30 5.83 -12.29 7.61
C THR A 30 6.64 -11.41 6.66
N ARG A 31 6.04 -10.33 6.13
CA ARG A 31 6.66 -9.38 5.19
C ARG A 31 7.24 -10.04 3.94
N SER A 32 6.57 -11.06 3.42
CA SER A 32 7.03 -11.89 2.31
C SER A 32 5.96 -12.17 1.26
N GLN A 33 4.70 -11.81 1.51
CA GLN A 33 3.60 -12.02 0.57
C GLN A 33 3.85 -11.27 -0.74
N PRO A 34 3.95 -11.98 -1.90
CA PRO A 34 4.30 -11.37 -3.17
C PRO A 34 3.33 -10.26 -3.61
N GLU A 35 2.03 -10.43 -3.37
CA GLU A 35 1.01 -9.43 -3.76
C GLU A 35 1.16 -8.11 -3.00
N VAL A 36 1.51 -8.19 -1.70
CA VAL A 36 1.78 -7.01 -0.88
C VAL A 36 3.06 -6.33 -1.37
N LEU A 37 4.13 -7.10 -1.59
CA LEU A 37 5.41 -6.57 -2.05
C LEU A 37 5.31 -5.93 -3.43
N ASP A 38 4.57 -6.54 -4.36
CA ASP A 38 4.33 -6.00 -5.70
C ASP A 38 3.62 -4.65 -5.62
N TYR A 39 2.56 -4.54 -4.81
CA TYR A 39 1.87 -3.27 -4.62
C TYR A 39 2.78 -2.18 -4.02
N LEU A 40 3.60 -2.53 -3.02
CA LEU A 40 4.58 -1.61 -2.43
C LEU A 40 5.64 -1.16 -3.45
N GLN A 41 6.09 -2.06 -4.34
CA GLN A 41 7.02 -1.70 -5.42
C GLN A 41 6.39 -0.74 -6.44
N GLN A 42 5.10 -0.93 -6.76
CA GLN A 42 4.36 0.00 -7.61
C GLN A 42 4.26 1.39 -6.97
N GLU A 43 3.97 1.47 -5.66
CA GLU A 43 3.94 2.72 -4.88
C GLU A 43 5.31 3.39 -4.82
N ASN A 44 6.38 2.65 -4.54
CA ASN A 44 7.74 3.18 -4.57
C ASN A 44 8.10 3.74 -5.95
N SER A 45 7.80 2.99 -7.01
CA SER A 45 8.06 3.44 -8.38
C SER A 45 7.30 4.72 -8.72
N TYR A 46 6.07 4.86 -8.22
CA TYR A 46 5.32 6.10 -8.34
C TYR A 46 5.95 7.25 -7.55
N GLY A 47 6.29 7.02 -6.29
CA GLY A 47 6.96 8.00 -5.42
C GLY A 47 8.26 8.52 -6.04
N HIS A 48 9.13 7.64 -6.52
CA HIS A 48 10.37 8.02 -7.21
C HIS A 48 10.10 8.91 -8.43
N ARG A 49 9.11 8.57 -9.27
CA ARG A 49 8.76 9.40 -10.44
C ARG A 49 8.26 10.78 -10.04
N VAL A 50 7.45 10.88 -8.99
CA VAL A 50 6.92 12.17 -8.51
C VAL A 50 8.04 13.02 -7.91
N MET A 51 8.93 12.41 -7.14
CA MET A 51 10.01 13.10 -6.44
C MET A 51 11.24 13.39 -7.30
N ALA A 52 11.33 12.82 -8.51
CA ALA A 52 12.49 12.96 -9.40
C ALA A 52 12.91 14.42 -9.64
N SER A 53 11.95 15.35 -9.73
CA SER A 53 12.23 16.78 -9.92
C SER A 53 12.92 17.46 -8.72
N GLN A 54 12.85 16.85 -7.54
CA GLN A 54 13.40 17.38 -6.29
C GLN A 54 14.77 16.77 -5.95
N GLN A 55 15.31 15.89 -6.79
CA GLN A 55 16.53 15.13 -6.48
C GLN A 55 17.73 16.05 -6.19
N ALA A 56 17.90 17.12 -6.98
CA ALA A 56 18.98 18.09 -6.79
C ALA A 56 18.94 18.81 -5.43
N LEU A 57 17.76 18.94 -4.82
CA LEU A 57 17.61 19.50 -3.47
C LEU A 57 17.89 18.44 -2.38
N GLN A 58 17.57 17.18 -2.64
CA GLN A 58 17.78 16.07 -1.69
C GLN A 58 19.24 15.62 -1.60
N ASP A 59 20.00 15.73 -2.69
CA ASP A 59 21.41 15.34 -2.75
C ASP A 59 22.36 16.33 -2.06
N ARG A 60 21.83 17.46 -1.59
CA ARG A 60 22.58 18.53 -0.91
C ARG A 60 22.57 18.34 0.61
#